data_AF-A0A7V1NSD7-F1
#
_entry.id   AF-A0A7V1NSD7-F1
#
_cell.length_a   1.000
_cell.length_b   1.000
_cell.length_c   1.000
_cell.angle_alpha   90.00
_cell.angle_beta   90.00
_cell.angle_gamma   90.00
#
_symmetry.space_group_name_H-M   'P 1'
#
loop_
_entity.id
_entity.type
_entity.pdbx_description
1 polymer ?
#
loop_
_entity_poly.entity_id
_entity_poly.type
_entity_poly.pdbx_seq_one_letter_code
_entity_poly.pdbx_strand_id
1 'polypeptide(L)'
;MDKFQVCAVDEACCTDCNFCREVVICPGPQTCIGCGACVAGCPNEARALVADKQPRVQVTITVDGQPFAVPERVTLKRALEGLGYTFGIAPGKGDLAAPCCTGGCWSCAVLADGQAVRACVHPVSDGMIVQTALPPGQPPLRIVHGPQPHTVGGKATPWDLKARGRYVEVAIWTAG
;
A
#
# COMPACT_ATOMS: atom_id res chain seq x y z
N MET A 1 9.45 15.72 -14.31
CA MET A 1 8.93 14.67 -13.41
C MET A 1 9.42 13.34 -13.94
N ASP A 2 10.25 12.66 -13.17
CA ASP A 2 10.72 11.33 -13.54
C ASP A 2 9.54 10.34 -13.61
N LYS A 3 9.47 9.57 -14.70
CA LYS A 3 8.30 8.72 -15.01
C LYS A 3 8.08 7.61 -13.98
N PHE A 4 9.18 7.16 -13.34
CA PHE A 4 9.22 6.05 -12.39
C PHE A 4 10.06 6.40 -11.16
N GLN A 5 9.73 5.79 -10.02
CA GLN A 5 10.40 6.04 -8.74
C GLN A 5 10.65 4.74 -7.99
N VAL A 6 11.67 4.74 -7.13
CA VAL A 6 12.01 3.65 -6.19
C VAL A 6 12.30 4.20 -4.80
N CYS A 7 12.16 3.37 -3.78
CA CYS A 7 12.42 3.72 -2.38
C CYS A 7 13.92 3.61 -2.10
N ALA A 8 14.59 4.73 -1.78
CA ALA A 8 15.96 4.77 -1.28
C ALA A 8 15.98 5.00 0.24
N VAL A 9 17.10 4.66 0.88
CA VAL A 9 17.36 4.96 2.29
C VAL A 9 18.23 6.20 2.38
N ASP A 10 17.86 7.13 3.25
CA ASP A 10 18.76 8.19 3.71
C ASP A 10 19.47 7.71 4.98
N GLU A 11 20.75 7.37 4.84
CA GLU A 11 21.58 6.84 5.93
C GLU A 11 21.82 7.87 7.04
N ALA A 12 21.66 9.18 6.78
CA ALA A 12 21.80 10.19 7.82
C ALA A 12 20.61 10.21 8.80
N CYS A 13 19.43 9.80 8.33
CA CYS A 13 18.19 9.75 9.11
C CYS A 13 17.86 8.34 9.61
N CYS A 14 18.46 7.31 9.01
CA CYS A 14 18.17 5.92 9.36
C CYS A 14 18.73 5.56 10.73
N THR A 15 17.88 4.99 11.59
CA THR A 15 18.25 4.52 12.93
C THR A 15 18.26 3.00 13.06
N ASP A 16 18.16 2.28 11.94
CA ASP A 16 18.05 0.81 11.89
C ASP A 16 16.93 0.22 12.75
N CYS A 17 15.85 0.98 12.99
CA CYS A 17 14.69 0.54 13.77
C CYS A 17 13.85 -0.58 13.13
N ASN A 18 14.22 -1.05 11.93
CA ASN A 18 13.54 -2.11 11.15
C ASN A 18 12.05 -1.92 10.85
N PHE A 19 11.42 -0.80 11.20
CA PHE A 19 9.99 -0.56 10.97
C PHE A 19 9.55 -0.80 9.52
N CYS A 20 10.32 -0.27 8.57
CA CYS A 20 10.06 -0.42 7.13
C CYS A 20 10.32 -1.84 6.57
N ARG A 21 10.89 -2.74 7.37
CA ARG A 21 11.16 -4.15 7.02
C ARG A 21 10.17 -5.11 7.70
N GLU A 22 9.79 -4.81 8.94
CA GLU A 22 8.99 -5.69 9.79
C GLU A 22 7.50 -5.32 9.82
N VAL A 23 7.18 -4.02 9.82
CA VAL A 23 5.80 -3.54 9.95
C VAL A 23 5.19 -3.24 8.58
N VAL A 24 5.97 -2.62 7.70
CA VAL A 24 5.54 -2.39 6.32
C VAL A 24 5.88 -3.62 5.48
N ILE A 25 4.86 -4.40 5.10
CA ILE A 25 5.03 -5.56 4.22
C ILE A 25 5.39 -5.06 2.82
N CYS A 26 6.68 -5.09 2.48
CA CYS A 26 7.18 -4.62 1.19
C CYS A 26 6.70 -5.57 0.07
N PRO A 27 5.93 -5.09 -0.93
CA PRO A 27 5.46 -5.91 -2.03
C PRO A 27 6.54 -6.19 -3.10
N GLY A 28 7.69 -5.51 -3.02
CA GLY A 28 8.79 -5.66 -3.97
C GLY A 28 10.16 -5.68 -3.27
N PRO A 29 10.45 -6.71 -2.45
CA PRO A 29 11.68 -6.76 -1.66
C PRO A 29 12.95 -6.92 -2.51
N GLN A 30 12.84 -7.63 -3.64
CA GLN A 30 13.95 -7.79 -4.60
C GLN A 30 14.02 -6.60 -5.55
N THR A 31 12.86 -6.13 -5.99
CA THR A 31 12.75 -5.08 -6.99
C THR A 31 11.67 -4.09 -6.59
N CYS A 32 12.09 -2.89 -6.20
CA CYS A 32 11.16 -1.85 -5.75
C CYS A 32 10.21 -1.45 -6.88
N ILE A 33 8.91 -1.41 -6.57
CA ILE A 33 7.85 -0.99 -7.50
C ILE A 33 7.38 0.45 -7.32
N GLY A 34 8.02 1.20 -6.42
CA GLY A 34 7.68 2.60 -6.17
C GLY A 34 6.35 2.84 -5.46
N CYS A 35 5.83 1.89 -4.68
CA CYS A 35 4.53 2.05 -4.02
C CYS A 35 4.49 3.12 -2.91
N GLY A 36 5.65 3.52 -2.37
CA GLY A 36 5.73 4.56 -1.34
C GLY A 36 5.28 4.15 0.07
N ALA A 37 4.82 2.92 0.30
CA ALA A 37 4.39 2.48 1.63
C ALA A 37 5.51 2.55 2.68
N CYS A 38 6.75 2.21 2.31
CA CYS A 38 7.95 2.36 3.15
C CYS A 38 8.21 3.82 3.55
N VAL A 39 7.91 4.75 2.65
CA VAL A 39 8.12 6.20 2.84
C VAL A 39 7.10 6.74 3.81
N ALA A 40 5.81 6.51 3.54
CA ALA A 40 4.72 6.94 4.41
C ALA A 40 4.80 6.32 5.82
N GLY A 41 5.35 5.10 5.93
CA GLY A 41 5.50 4.40 7.20
C GLY A 41 6.79 4.69 7.97
N CYS A 42 7.79 5.39 7.41
CA CYS A 42 9.07 5.54 8.10
C CYS A 42 8.98 6.55 9.26
N PRO A 43 9.19 6.14 10.53
CA PRO A 43 9.06 7.05 11.66
C PRO A 43 10.17 8.10 11.77
N ASN A 44 11.29 7.88 11.08
CA ASN A 44 12.45 8.79 11.07
C ASN A 44 12.63 9.49 9.70
N GLU A 45 11.63 9.39 8.81
CA GLU A 45 11.66 9.99 7.46
C GLU A 45 12.87 9.55 6.60
N ALA A 46 13.53 8.45 6.98
CA ALA A 46 14.73 7.92 6.33
C ALA A 46 14.46 7.17 5.01
N ARG A 47 13.23 7.17 4.51
CA ARG A 47 12.83 6.53 3.25
C ARG A 47 12.32 7.60 2.32
N ALA A 48 12.86 7.66 1.10
CA ALA A 48 12.42 8.64 0.11
C ALA A 48 12.18 7.97 -1.26
N LEU A 49 11.18 8.46 -2.00
CA LEU A 49 11.00 8.10 -3.40
C LEU A 49 11.96 8.92 -4.25
N VAL A 50 12.92 8.24 -4.87
CA VAL A 50 13.88 8.82 -5.80
C VAL A 50 13.56 8.40 -7.23
N ALA A 51 13.97 9.22 -8.19
CA ALA A 51 13.83 8.94 -9.61
C ALA A 51 14.52 7.62 -9.99
N ASP A 52 13.82 6.76 -10.72
CA ASP A 52 14.40 5.57 -11.32
C ASP A 52 14.51 5.75 -12.83
N LYS A 53 15.75 5.78 -13.33
CA LYS A 53 16.07 5.94 -14.75
C LYS A 53 16.31 4.60 -15.45
N GLN A 54 16.24 3.48 -14.73
CA GLN A 54 16.41 2.17 -15.34
C GLN A 54 15.27 1.92 -16.35
N PRO A 55 15.59 1.35 -17.52
CA PRO A 55 14.56 0.99 -18.49
C PRO A 55 13.62 -0.06 -17.88
N ARG A 56 12.35 -0.03 -18.29
CA ARG A 56 11.33 -0.99 -17.88
C ARG A 56 10.89 -1.77 -19.10
N VAL A 57 10.93 -3.09 -19.03
CA VAL A 57 10.30 -3.95 -20.04
C VAL A 57 8.78 -3.75 -19.97
N GLN A 58 8.10 -3.92 -21.10
CA GLN A 58 6.64 -3.95 -21.13
C GLN A 58 6.17 -5.38 -20.87
N VAL A 59 5.20 -5.54 -19.99
CA VAL A 59 4.51 -6.80 -19.71
C VAL A 59 3.06 -6.67 -20.13
N THR A 60 2.44 -7.78 -20.51
CA THR A 60 1.05 -7.81 -20.94
C THR A 60 0.16 -8.15 -19.76
N ILE A 61 -0.84 -7.32 -19.49
CA ILE A 61 -1.92 -7.61 -18.54
C ILE A 61 -3.26 -7.55 -19.26
N THR A 62 -4.25 -8.30 -18.78
CA THR A 62 -5.63 -8.22 -19.28
C THR A 62 -6.47 -7.49 -18.27
N VAL A 63 -7.00 -6.32 -18.60
CA VAL A 63 -7.88 -5.53 -17.73
C VAL A 63 -9.29 -5.55 -18.30
N ASP A 64 -10.26 -6.04 -17.53
CA ASP A 64 -11.68 -6.14 -17.91
C ASP A 64 -11.89 -6.82 -19.28
N GLY A 65 -11.07 -7.86 -19.54
CA GLY A 65 -11.12 -8.65 -20.78
C GLY A 65 -10.32 -8.09 -21.96
N GLN A 66 -9.64 -6.95 -21.80
CA GLN A 66 -8.81 -6.32 -22.85
C GLN A 66 -7.31 -6.38 -22.52
N PRO A 67 -6.45 -6.83 -23.44
CA PRO A 67 -5.01 -6.90 -23.22
C PRO A 67 -4.33 -5.52 -23.38
N PHE A 68 -3.41 -5.21 -22.48
CA PHE A 68 -2.63 -3.97 -22.49
C PHE A 68 -1.17 -4.24 -22.17
N ALA A 69 -0.28 -3.53 -22.87
CA ALA A 69 1.14 -3.47 -22.53
C ALA A 69 1.38 -2.37 -21.49
N VAL A 70 1.96 -2.74 -20.35
CA VAL A 70 2.27 -1.81 -19.25
C VAL A 70 3.71 -2.01 -18.78
N PRO A 71 4.37 -0.96 -18.24
CA PRO A 71 5.72 -1.12 -17.74
C PRO A 71 5.75 -2.07 -16.54
N GLU A 72 6.74 -2.94 -16.49
CA GLU A 72 7.02 -3.76 -15.30
C GLU A 72 7.50 -2.90 -14.11
N ARG A 73 7.58 -3.54 -12.93
CA ARG A 73 8.09 -2.93 -11.69
C ARG A 73 7.32 -1.67 -11.28
N VAL A 74 6.01 -1.64 -11.52
CA VAL A 74 5.10 -0.60 -11.04
C VAL A 74 3.97 -1.25 -10.27
N THR A 75 3.23 -0.45 -9.52
CA THR A 75 1.99 -0.90 -8.88
C THR A 75 0.87 -1.05 -9.90
N LEU A 76 -0.09 -1.93 -9.63
CA LEU A 76 -1.27 -2.10 -10.46
C LEU A 76 -2.06 -0.79 -10.58
N LYS A 77 -2.14 0.02 -9.51
CA LYS A 77 -2.68 1.39 -9.56
C LYS A 77 -1.99 2.23 -10.62
N ARG A 78 -0.65 2.25 -10.64
CA ARG A 78 0.11 3.07 -11.58
C ARG A 78 -0.05 2.60 -13.03
N ALA A 79 -0.16 1.29 -13.23
CA ALA A 79 -0.47 0.71 -14.53
C ALA A 79 -1.85 1.13 -15.01
N LEU A 80 -2.89 1.00 -14.18
CA LEU A 80 -4.26 1.42 -14.48
C LEU A 80 -4.35 2.93 -14.77
N GLU A 81 -3.65 3.78 -14.01
CA GLU A 81 -3.54 5.22 -14.31
C GLU A 81 -2.92 5.48 -15.69
N GLY A 82 -1.94 4.66 -16.09
CA GLY A 82 -1.34 4.71 -17.42
C GLY A 82 -2.30 4.32 -18.56
N LEU A 83 -3.34 3.55 -18.25
CA LEU A 83 -4.41 3.16 -19.16
C LEU A 83 -5.59 4.16 -19.16
N GLY A 84 -5.54 5.19 -18.31
CA GLY A 84 -6.55 6.26 -18.24
C GLY A 84 -7.54 6.14 -17.08
N TYR A 85 -7.43 5.12 -16.22
CA TYR A 85 -8.26 5.04 -15.02
C TYR A 85 -7.89 6.11 -14.00
N THR A 86 -8.89 6.66 -13.34
CA THR A 86 -8.75 7.70 -12.33
C THR A 86 -8.91 7.15 -10.92
N PHE A 87 -8.06 7.61 -9.99
CA PHE A 87 -8.14 7.25 -8.57
C PHE A 87 -8.52 8.47 -7.72
N GLY A 88 -9.72 8.43 -7.14
CA GLY A 88 -10.21 9.45 -6.23
C GLY A 88 -9.69 9.30 -4.80
N ILE A 89 -9.74 10.40 -4.04
CA ILE A 89 -9.52 10.41 -2.59
C ILE A 89 -10.73 9.91 -1.78
N ALA A 90 -11.86 9.67 -2.45
CA ALA A 90 -13.09 9.19 -1.84
C ALA A 90 -13.89 8.36 -2.85
N PRO A 91 -14.79 7.48 -2.38
CA PRO A 91 -15.71 6.76 -3.26
C PRO A 91 -16.49 7.71 -4.18
N GLY A 92 -16.58 7.37 -5.46
CA GLY A 92 -17.29 8.17 -6.47
C GLY A 92 -16.55 9.44 -6.94
N LYS A 93 -15.29 9.64 -6.56
CA LYS A 93 -14.43 10.76 -7.04
C LYS A 93 -13.40 10.32 -8.10
N GLY A 94 -13.66 9.21 -8.77
CA GLY A 94 -12.86 8.59 -9.82
C GLY A 94 -13.43 7.21 -10.15
N ASP A 95 -12.82 6.50 -11.09
CA ASP A 95 -13.21 5.13 -11.46
C ASP A 95 -12.94 4.16 -10.29
N LEU A 96 -11.84 4.41 -9.58
CA LEU A 96 -11.43 3.70 -8.37
C LEU A 96 -11.11 4.71 -7.26
N ALA A 97 -10.94 4.25 -6.02
CA ALA A 97 -10.55 5.11 -4.90
C ALA A 97 -9.28 4.59 -4.23
N ALA A 98 -8.34 5.47 -3.87
CA ALA A 98 -7.11 5.10 -3.18
C ALA A 98 -6.69 6.15 -2.14
N PRO A 99 -7.53 6.50 -1.16
CA PRO A 99 -7.25 7.57 -0.21
C PRO A 99 -5.94 7.38 0.55
N CYS A 100 -5.63 6.15 0.97
CA CYS A 100 -4.45 5.92 1.80
C CYS A 100 -3.14 5.77 1.01
N CYS A 101 -3.20 5.38 -0.28
CA CYS A 101 -2.04 5.00 -1.12
C CYS A 101 -1.01 4.03 -0.50
N THR A 102 -1.33 3.35 0.60
CA THR A 102 -0.40 2.52 1.40
C THR A 102 -0.88 1.09 1.57
N GLY A 103 -2.05 0.75 1.00
CA GLY A 103 -2.67 -0.56 1.11
C GLY A 103 -3.51 -0.77 2.37
N GLY A 104 -3.57 0.20 3.28
CA GLY A 104 -4.31 0.08 4.55
C GLY A 104 -5.82 0.03 4.42
N CYS A 105 -6.40 0.88 3.57
CA CYS A 105 -7.85 1.12 3.53
C CYS A 105 -8.66 0.17 2.64
N TRP A 106 -8.03 -0.71 1.86
CA TRP A 106 -8.69 -1.59 0.87
C TRP A 106 -9.59 -0.92 -0.20
N SER A 107 -9.74 0.40 -0.20
CA SER A 107 -10.61 1.13 -1.14
C SER A 107 -10.18 1.01 -2.61
N CYS A 108 -8.91 0.69 -2.88
CA CYS A 108 -8.36 0.46 -4.22
C CYS A 108 -8.42 -1.01 -4.63
N ALA A 109 -9.32 -1.79 -4.02
CA ALA A 109 -9.37 -3.21 -4.24
C ALA A 109 -9.88 -3.52 -5.66
N VAL A 110 -9.19 -4.46 -6.29
CA VAL A 110 -9.53 -5.03 -7.60
C VAL A 110 -9.34 -6.54 -7.52
N LEU A 111 -9.89 -7.28 -8.47
CA LEU A 111 -9.65 -8.72 -8.58
C LEU A 111 -8.46 -8.93 -9.51
N ALA A 112 -7.34 -9.46 -9.01
CA ALA A 112 -6.19 -9.86 -9.83
C ALA A 112 -5.99 -11.37 -9.70
N ASP A 113 -5.94 -12.08 -10.82
CA ASP A 113 -5.78 -13.54 -10.90
C ASP A 113 -6.76 -14.30 -9.97
N GLY A 114 -8.00 -13.80 -9.91
CA GLY A 114 -9.08 -14.36 -9.07
C GLY A 114 -9.00 -14.00 -7.58
N GLN A 115 -8.05 -13.17 -7.15
CA GLN A 115 -7.88 -12.76 -5.76
C GLN A 115 -8.13 -11.27 -5.58
N ALA A 116 -8.80 -10.90 -4.49
CA ALA A 116 -8.95 -9.49 -4.11
C ALA A 116 -7.59 -8.94 -3.65
N VAL A 117 -7.06 -7.97 -4.40
CA VAL A 117 -5.75 -7.35 -4.13
C VAL A 117 -5.88 -5.85 -3.99
N ARG A 118 -4.86 -5.22 -3.39
CA ARG A 118 -4.81 -3.77 -3.17
C ARG A 118 -4.00 -3.12 -4.30
N ALA A 119 -4.66 -2.50 -5.28
CA ALA A 119 -3.99 -1.99 -6.48
C ALA A 119 -2.83 -1.02 -6.18
N CYS A 120 -2.93 -0.19 -5.14
CA CYS A 120 -1.89 0.80 -4.80
C CYS A 120 -0.55 0.21 -4.34
N VAL A 121 -0.51 -1.06 -3.92
CA VAL A 121 0.70 -1.74 -3.45
C VAL A 121 0.94 -3.09 -4.13
N HIS A 122 0.02 -3.58 -4.96
CA HIS A 122 0.19 -4.84 -5.67
C HIS A 122 1.10 -4.63 -6.90
N PRO A 123 2.17 -5.43 -7.09
CA PRO A 123 3.02 -5.35 -8.27
C PRO A 123 2.29 -5.86 -9.51
N VAL A 124 2.65 -5.36 -10.69
CA VAL A 124 2.22 -5.95 -11.96
C VAL A 124 3.15 -7.11 -12.35
N SER A 125 2.56 -8.17 -12.91
CA SER A 125 3.25 -9.34 -13.47
C SER A 125 2.75 -9.63 -14.88
N ASP A 126 3.61 -10.21 -15.72
CA ASP A 126 3.23 -10.62 -17.07
C ASP A 126 2.13 -11.70 -17.05
N GLY A 127 1.15 -11.57 -17.94
CA GLY A 127 -0.02 -12.46 -18.03
C GLY A 127 -1.11 -12.20 -16.98
N MET A 128 -0.95 -11.23 -16.08
CA MET A 128 -1.92 -10.94 -15.02
C MET A 128 -3.31 -10.59 -15.57
N ILE A 129 -4.36 -11.16 -14.99
CA ILE A 129 -5.76 -10.88 -15.33
C ILE A 129 -6.40 -10.05 -14.24
N VAL A 130 -6.92 -8.88 -14.59
CA VAL A 130 -7.46 -7.88 -13.68
C VAL A 130 -8.91 -7.59 -14.01
N GLN A 131 -9.76 -7.60 -13.00
CA GLN A 131 -11.12 -7.05 -13.05
C GLN A 131 -11.18 -5.85 -12.10
N THR A 132 -11.54 -4.69 -12.63
CA THR A 132 -11.55 -3.45 -11.85
C THR A 132 -12.70 -3.38 -10.84
N ALA A 133 -13.76 -4.15 -11.08
CA ALA A 133 -14.84 -4.38 -10.13
C ALA A 133 -14.65 -5.69 -9.36
N LEU A 134 -14.93 -5.66 -8.05
CA LEU A 134 -15.03 -6.87 -7.24
C LEU A 134 -16.36 -7.60 -7.51
N PRO A 135 -16.40 -8.94 -7.39
CA PRO A 135 -17.63 -9.69 -7.58
C PRO A 135 -18.69 -9.30 -6.52
N PRO A 136 -19.99 -9.36 -6.86
CA PRO A 136 -21.06 -9.13 -5.89
C PRO A 136 -20.92 -10.05 -4.68
N GLY A 137 -21.09 -9.50 -3.48
CA GLY A 137 -20.97 -10.28 -2.24
C GLY A 137 -19.53 -10.57 -1.80
N GLN A 138 -18.52 -10.04 -2.48
CA GLN A 138 -17.13 -10.06 -1.99
C GLN A 138 -17.10 -9.46 -0.57
N PRO A 139 -16.65 -10.22 0.45
CA PRO A 139 -16.60 -9.70 1.81
C PRO A 139 -15.57 -8.56 1.90
N PRO A 140 -15.86 -7.49 2.66
CA PRO A 140 -14.89 -6.45 2.91
C PRO A 140 -13.69 -7.04 3.68
N LEU A 141 -12.49 -6.75 3.18
CA LEU A 141 -11.25 -7.21 3.79
C LEU A 141 -10.67 -6.12 4.68
N ARG A 142 -10.02 -6.54 5.77
CA ARG A 142 -9.31 -5.65 6.68
C ARG A 142 -7.91 -6.20 6.91
N ILE A 143 -6.93 -5.31 6.99
CA ILE A 143 -5.65 -5.63 7.59
C ILE A 143 -5.88 -5.79 9.08
N VAL A 144 -5.41 -6.90 9.64
CA VAL A 144 -5.33 -7.11 11.08
C VAL A 144 -3.86 -6.96 11.47
N HIS A 145 -3.55 -5.93 12.24
CA HIS A 145 -2.21 -5.72 12.76
C HIS A 145 -1.99 -6.55 14.03
N GLY A 146 -0.72 -6.81 14.36
CA GLY A 146 -0.36 -7.48 15.60
C GLY A 146 -0.71 -6.66 16.85
N PRO A 147 -0.62 -7.28 18.04
CA PRO A 147 -0.82 -6.59 19.31
C PRO A 147 0.15 -5.41 19.44
N GLN A 148 -0.38 -4.20 19.59
CA GLN A 148 0.41 -2.99 19.78
C GLN A 148 0.07 -2.31 21.10
N PRO A 149 1.07 -1.98 21.92
CA PRO A 149 0.84 -1.31 23.18
C PRO A 149 0.50 0.18 22.94
N HIS A 150 -0.45 0.73 23.69
CA HIS A 150 -0.85 2.14 23.55
C HIS A 150 -1.23 2.78 24.89
N THR A 151 -1.26 4.11 24.89
CA THR A 151 -1.49 4.95 26.10
C THR A 151 -2.95 5.36 26.28
N VAL A 152 -3.80 5.22 25.25
CA VAL A 152 -5.18 5.72 25.26
C VAL A 152 -6.04 5.04 26.33
N GLY A 153 -5.89 3.71 26.51
CA GLY A 153 -6.69 2.88 27.41
C GLY A 153 -8.19 2.82 27.06
N GLY A 154 -8.81 1.67 27.23
CA GLY A 154 -10.23 1.44 27.01
C GLY A 154 -11.15 2.17 28.01
N LYS A 155 -12.46 1.90 27.92
CA LYS A 155 -13.50 2.59 28.71
C LYS A 155 -13.35 2.47 30.23
N ALA A 156 -12.60 1.48 30.73
CA ALA A 156 -12.43 1.22 32.16
C ALA A 156 -11.01 1.47 32.67
N THR A 157 -10.09 2.00 31.85
CA THR A 157 -8.72 2.27 32.29
C THR A 157 -8.72 3.45 33.27
N PRO A 158 -8.28 3.25 34.54
CA PRO A 158 -8.16 4.34 35.52
C PRO A 158 -7.36 5.52 34.95
N TRP A 159 -7.84 6.73 35.20
CA TRP A 159 -7.24 7.95 34.64
C TRP A 159 -5.80 8.17 35.13
N ASP A 160 -5.49 7.73 36.35
CA ASP A 160 -4.16 7.85 36.95
C ASP A 160 -3.11 6.96 36.26
N LEU A 161 -3.52 5.85 35.64
CA LEU A 161 -2.63 5.01 34.84
C LEU A 161 -2.23 5.71 33.54
N LYS A 162 -3.15 6.47 32.91
CA LYS A 162 -2.86 7.24 31.68
C LYS A 162 -1.80 8.32 31.92
N ALA A 163 -1.82 8.93 33.11
CA ALA A 163 -0.88 10.00 33.51
C ALA A 163 0.57 9.52 33.68
N ARG A 164 0.83 8.21 33.78
CA ARG A 164 2.17 7.64 33.99
C ARG A 164 3.01 7.55 32.71
N GLY A 165 2.46 7.93 31.54
CA GLY A 165 3.17 7.98 30.27
C GLY A 165 3.64 6.63 29.73
N ARG A 166 3.13 5.52 30.29
CA ARG A 166 3.44 4.16 29.86
C ARG A 166 2.27 3.55 29.09
N TYR A 167 2.54 2.47 28.39
CA TYR A 167 1.50 1.64 27.80
C TYR A 167 0.57 1.09 28.88
N VAL A 168 -0.73 1.29 28.70
CA VAL A 168 -1.77 0.87 29.66
C VAL A 168 -2.64 -0.27 29.12
N GLU A 169 -2.58 -0.50 27.82
CA GLU A 169 -3.33 -1.55 27.13
C GLU A 169 -2.57 -2.00 25.86
N VAL A 170 -2.91 -3.18 25.38
CA VAL A 170 -2.48 -3.72 24.09
C VAL A 170 -3.72 -3.93 23.24
N ALA A 171 -3.75 -3.34 22.05
CA ALA A 171 -4.85 -3.47 21.11
C ALA A 171 -4.41 -4.19 19.82
N ILE A 172 -5.37 -4.86 19.19
CA ILE A 172 -5.27 -5.36 17.82
C ILE A 172 -5.95 -4.34 16.92
N TRP A 173 -5.18 -3.69 16.06
CA TRP A 173 -5.70 -2.68 15.14
C TRP A 173 -6.20 -3.33 13.87
N THR A 174 -7.34 -2.82 13.35
CA THR A 174 -7.84 -3.21 12.04
C THR A 174 -7.96 -2.00 11.12
N ALA A 175 -7.58 -2.15 9.86
CA ALA A 175 -7.68 -1.12 8.84
C ALA A 175 -8.36 -1.68 7.59
N GLY A 176 -9.29 -0.93 7.00
CA GLY A 176 -10.05 -1.31 5.80
C GLY A 176 -11.28 -0.44 5.61
#